data_AF-A0A8A4ZH95-F1
#
_entry.id   AF-A0A8A4ZH95-F1
#
_cell.length_a   1.000
_cell.length_b   1.000
_cell.length_c   1.000
_cell.angle_alpha   90.00
_cell.angle_beta   90.00
_cell.angle_gamma   90.00
#
_symmetry.space_group_name_H-M   'P 1'
#
loop_
_entity.id
_entity.type
_entity.pdbx_description
1 polymer ?
#
loop_
_entity_poly.entity_id
_entity_poly.type
_entity_poly.pdbx_seq_one_letter_code
_entity_poly.pdbx_strand_id
1 'polypeptide(L)'
;MIIVTRLNGPQFAINPDLLQRIDSTPDTILTLVDGTKYIVQESMHDVIELITEYRAALVARAQDVQQSLGLRAAPDPADEAQAESALAPPVQLHPRRL
;
A
#
# COMPACT_ATOMS: atom_id res chain seq x y z
N MET A 1 1.63 -9.35 -5.71
CA MET A 1 2.53 -10.52 -5.77
C MET A 1 3.79 -10.11 -6.51
N ILE A 2 4.96 -10.50 -6.02
CA ILE A 2 6.24 -10.35 -6.70
C ILE A 2 6.66 -11.69 -7.29
N ILE A 3 7.33 -11.69 -8.44
CA ILE A 3 7.86 -12.90 -9.07
C ILE A 3 9.33 -12.99 -8.75
N VAL A 4 9.76 -14.14 -8.25
CA VAL A 4 11.16 -14.44 -7.94
C VAL A 4 11.52 -15.82 -8.47
N THR A 5 12.81 -16.09 -8.60
CA THR A 5 13.31 -17.31 -9.21
C THR A 5 13.97 -18.16 -8.15
N ARG A 6 13.53 -19.41 -7.99
CA ARG A 6 14.23 -20.34 -7.09
C ARG A 6 15.67 -20.53 -7.58
N LEU A 7 16.65 -20.60 -6.66
CA LEU A 7 18.09 -20.64 -6.98
C LEU A 7 18.44 -21.65 -8.08
N ASN A 8 17.79 -22.81 -8.08
CA ASN A 8 17.97 -23.87 -9.08
C ASN A 8 16.63 -24.38 -9.63
N GLY A 9 15.66 -23.50 -9.85
CA GLY A 9 14.30 -23.94 -10.20
C GLY A 9 13.48 -22.93 -10.98
N PRO A 10 12.18 -23.22 -11.17
CA PRO A 10 11.29 -22.34 -11.89
C PRO A 10 11.02 -21.05 -11.11
N GLN A 11 10.53 -20.05 -11.84
CA GLN A 11 9.96 -18.84 -11.26
C GLN A 11 8.68 -19.17 -10.49
N PHE A 12 8.44 -18.41 -9.43
CA PHE A 12 7.23 -18.49 -8.64
C PHE A 12 6.85 -17.11 -8.11
N ALA A 13 5.54 -16.92 -7.86
CA ALA A 13 5.02 -15.69 -7.29
C ALA A 13 4.89 -15.83 -5.78
N ILE A 14 5.27 -14.79 -5.04
CA ILE A 14 5.18 -14.73 -3.58
C ILE A 14 4.43 -13.47 -3.15
N ASN A 15 3.72 -13.57 -2.03
CA ASN A 15 3.15 -12.40 -1.37
C ASN A 15 4.24 -11.68 -0.56
N PRO A 16 4.66 -10.46 -0.96
CA PRO A 16 5.66 -9.71 -0.23
C PRO A 16 5.21 -9.26 1.17
N ASP A 17 3.89 -9.24 1.44
CA ASP A 17 3.36 -8.90 2.77
C ASP A 17 3.53 -10.05 3.78
N LEU A 18 3.80 -11.26 3.32
CA LEU A 18 4.07 -12.43 4.18
C LEU A 18 5.57 -12.68 4.38
N LEU A 19 6.41 -11.85 3.78
CA LEU A 19 7.86 -11.93 3.91
C LEU A 19 8.25 -11.40 5.29
N GLN A 20 8.82 -12.27 6.12
CA GLN A 20 9.25 -11.94 7.47
C GLN A 20 10.69 -11.42 7.49
N ARG A 21 11.58 -12.03 6.70
CA ARG A 21 13.01 -11.71 6.69
C ARG A 21 13.65 -12.08 5.36
N ILE A 22 14.64 -11.29 4.95
CA ILE A 22 15.54 -11.56 3.84
C ILE A 22 16.95 -11.65 4.42
N ASP A 23 17.62 -12.78 4.22
CA ASP A 23 19.01 -13.00 4.64
C ASP A 23 19.89 -13.24 3.39
N SER A 24 21.15 -12.82 3.43
CA SER A 24 22.13 -13.07 2.35
C SER A 24 23.30 -13.91 2.86
N THR A 25 23.32 -15.20 2.52
CA THR A 25 24.37 -16.14 2.92
C THR A 25 24.46 -17.36 1.99
N PRO A 26 25.54 -17.50 1.20
CA PRO A 26 25.96 -16.55 0.15
C PRO A 26 24.84 -16.22 -0.85
N ASP A 27 23.80 -17.07 -0.90
CA ASP A 27 22.59 -16.88 -1.68
C ASP A 27 21.51 -16.15 -0.84
N THR A 28 20.46 -15.66 -1.49
CA THR A 28 19.37 -14.95 -0.81
C THR A 28 18.33 -15.93 -0.28
N ILE A 29 18.02 -15.83 1.02
CA ILE A 29 16.99 -16.64 1.69
C ILE A 29 15.82 -15.75 2.08
N LEU A 30 14.64 -16.08 1.57
CA LEU A 30 13.36 -15.46 1.92
C LEU A 30 12.69 -16.33 2.98
N THR A 31 12.48 -15.78 4.17
CA THR A 31 11.72 -16.44 5.24
C THR A 31 10.35 -15.81 5.33
N LEU A 32 9.30 -16.62 5.23
CA LEU A 32 7.91 -16.20 5.40
C LEU A 32 7.50 -16.23 6.88
N VAL A 33 6.37 -15.58 7.20
CA VAL A 33 5.81 -15.51 8.57
C VAL A 33 5.44 -16.87 9.16
N ASP A 34 5.19 -17.88 8.33
CA ASP A 34 4.91 -19.25 8.74
C ASP A 34 6.19 -20.08 9.00
N GLY A 35 7.37 -19.48 8.80
CA GLY A 35 8.67 -20.13 8.91
C GLY A 35 9.14 -20.83 7.63
N THR A 36 8.33 -20.84 6.56
CA THR A 36 8.73 -21.39 5.25
C THR A 36 9.90 -20.60 4.67
N LYS A 37 10.89 -21.30 4.13
CA LYS A 37 12.10 -20.70 3.55
C LYS A 37 12.23 -20.99 2.07
N TYR A 38 12.57 -19.96 1.30
CA TYR A 38 12.90 -20.07 -0.12
C TYR A 38 14.30 -19.52 -0.37
N ILE A 39 15.08 -20.23 -1.18
CA ILE A 39 16.37 -19.74 -1.68
C ILE A 39 16.15 -19.28 -3.11
N VAL A 40 16.50 -18.04 -3.38
CA VAL A 40 16.20 -17.36 -4.65
C VAL A 40 17.48 -16.86 -5.34
N GLN A 41 17.40 -16.63 -6.66
CA GLN A 41 18.53 -16.12 -7.45
C GLN A 41 18.71 -14.60 -7.28
N GLU A 42 17.62 -13.90 -6.99
CA GLU A 42 17.61 -12.45 -6.80
C GLU A 42 18.42 -12.07 -5.56
N SER A 43 19.18 -10.98 -5.66
CA SER A 43 19.90 -10.46 -4.50
C SER A 43 18.92 -9.86 -3.49
N MET A 44 19.36 -9.66 -2.24
CA MET A 44 18.55 -8.96 -1.24
C MET A 44 18.09 -7.58 -1.72
N HIS A 45 18.95 -6.86 -2.46
CA HIS A 45 18.59 -5.55 -3.02
C HIS A 45 17.47 -5.67 -4.06
N ASP A 46 17.59 -6.62 -5.00
CA ASP A 46 16.59 -6.83 -6.05
C ASP A 46 15.22 -7.18 -5.45
N VAL A 47 15.20 -8.02 -4.39
CA VAL A 47 13.95 -8.37 -3.70
C VAL A 47 13.33 -7.14 -3.04
N ILE A 48 14.13 -6.26 -2.40
CA ILE A 48 13.63 -5.02 -1.81
C ILE A 48 13.05 -4.08 -2.87
N GLU A 49 13.71 -3.99 -4.03
CA GLU A 49 13.24 -3.18 -5.15
C GLU A 49 11.91 -3.71 -5.70
N LEU A 50 11.80 -5.01 -5.93
CA LEU A 50 10.56 -5.67 -6.35
C LEU A 50 9.40 -5.40 -5.38
N ILE A 51 9.66 -5.43 -4.07
CA ILE A 51 8.65 -5.14 -3.04
C ILE A 51 8.24 -3.67 -3.11
N THR A 52 9.20 -2.77 -3.25
CA THR A 52 8.97 -1.31 -3.29
C THR A 52 8.14 -0.95 -4.52
N GLU A 53 8.52 -1.46 -5.69
CA GLU A 53 7.81 -1.23 -6.93
C GLU A 53 6.39 -1.81 -6.89
N TYR A 54 6.21 -3.00 -6.33
CA TYR A 54 4.88 -3.58 -6.11
C TYR A 54 3.98 -2.67 -5.25
N ARG A 55 4.50 -2.15 -4.13
CA ARG A 55 3.73 -1.25 -3.25
C ARG A 55 3.42 0.08 -3.93
N ALA A 56 4.40 0.67 -4.61
CA ALA A 56 4.22 1.91 -5.35
C ALA A 56 3.16 1.76 -6.46
N ALA A 57 3.25 0.67 -7.23
CA ALA A 57 2.27 0.36 -8.27
C ALA A 57 0.87 0.18 -7.71
N LEU A 58 0.71 -0.49 -6.56
CA LEU A 58 -0.59 -0.63 -5.90
C LEU A 58 -1.21 0.73 -5.53
N VAL A 59 -0.44 1.62 -4.93
CA VAL A 59 -0.92 2.96 -4.53
C VAL A 59 -1.28 3.80 -5.76
N ALA A 60 -0.40 3.83 -6.77
CA ALA A 60 -0.65 4.57 -8.00
C ALA A 60 -1.95 4.08 -8.69
N ARG A 61 -2.13 2.76 -8.79
CA ARG A 61 -3.34 2.18 -9.37
C ARG A 61 -4.60 2.48 -8.57
N ALA A 62 -4.51 2.50 -7.24
CA ALA A 62 -5.63 2.89 -6.40
C ALA A 62 -6.05 4.36 -6.64
N GLN A 63 -5.08 5.27 -6.74
CA GLN A 63 -5.32 6.68 -7.03
C GLN A 63 -5.96 6.90 -8.41
N ASP A 64 -5.46 6.22 -9.45
CA ASP A 64 -6.01 6.28 -10.81
C ASP A 64 -7.50 5.86 -10.82
N VAL A 65 -7.83 4.79 -10.07
CA VAL A 65 -9.20 4.30 -9.95
C VAL A 65 -10.09 5.30 -9.19
N GLN A 66 -9.60 5.94 -8.12
CA GLN A 66 -10.35 6.96 -7.40
C GLN A 66 -10.64 8.19 -8.27
N GLN A 67 -9.64 8.65 -9.03
CA GLN A 67 -9.78 9.81 -9.92
C GLN A 67 -10.76 9.54 -11.06
N SER A 68 -10.68 8.35 -11.68
CA SER A 68 -11.58 7.96 -12.78
C SER A 68 -13.04 7.78 -12.34
N LEU A 69 -13.27 7.33 -11.10
CA LEU A 69 -14.62 7.15 -10.54
C LEU A 69 -15.19 8.41 -9.87
N GLY A 70 -14.41 9.51 -9.78
CA GLY A 70 -14.83 10.74 -9.09
C GLY A 70 -15.03 10.58 -7.58
N LEU A 71 -14.53 9.48 -7.00
CA LEU A 71 -14.62 9.19 -5.57
C LEU A 71 -13.48 9.95 -4.88
N ARG A 72 -13.78 11.14 -4.33
CA ARG A 72 -12.84 11.79 -3.41
C ARG A 72 -12.74 10.96 -2.14
N ALA A 73 -11.51 10.64 -1.73
CA ALA A 73 -11.27 10.22 -0.37
C ALA A 73 -11.86 11.29 0.56
N ALA A 74 -12.56 10.87 1.61
CA ALA A 74 -12.91 11.79 2.68
C ALA A 74 -11.60 12.43 3.17
N PRO A 75 -11.56 13.76 3.36
CA PRO A 75 -10.39 14.40 3.97
C PRO A 75 -10.06 13.69 5.29
N ASP A 76 -8.78 13.59 5.62
CA ASP A 76 -8.36 13.07 6.92
C ASP A 76 -9.01 13.97 7.99
N PRO A 77 -9.67 13.45 9.04
CA PRO A 77 -10.21 14.29 10.12
C PRO A 77 -9.14 15.17 10.78
N ALA A 78 -7.84 14.83 10.63
CA ALA A 78 -6.74 15.72 11.02
C ALA A 78 -6.65 17.01 10.17
N ASP A 79 -7.06 16.97 8.90
CA ASP A 79 -7.16 18.12 8.00
C ASP A 79 -8.43 18.97 8.29
N GLU A 80 -9.46 18.40 8.92
CA GLU A 80 -10.72 19.11 9.27
C GLU A 80 -10.52 20.16 10.37
N ALA A 81 -9.53 20.00 11.25
CA ALA A 81 -9.24 20.95 12.33
C ALA A 81 -8.85 22.37 11.83
N GLN A 82 -8.48 22.50 10.55
CA GLN A 82 -8.20 23.79 9.91
C GLN A 82 -9.43 24.38 9.19
N ALA A 83 -10.48 23.59 8.94
CA ALA A 83 -11.68 23.98 8.20
C ALA A 83 -12.81 24.55 9.07
N GLU A 84 -12.78 24.33 10.39
CA GLU A 84 -13.81 24.83 11.32
C GLU A 84 -13.88 26.37 11.42
N SER A 85 -12.92 27.12 10.86
CA SER A 85 -12.97 28.59 10.83
C SER A 85 -13.97 29.16 9.81
N ALA A 86 -14.61 28.32 8.98
CA ALA A 86 -15.59 28.75 7.97
C ALA A 86 -16.99 28.17 8.23
N LEU A 87 -17.46 28.18 9.48
CA LEU A 87 -18.87 27.95 9.77
C LEU A 87 -19.73 29.00 9.04
N ALA A 88 -20.62 28.53 8.15
CA ALA A 88 -21.58 29.39 7.47
C ALA A 88 -22.40 30.19 8.51
N PRO A 89 -22.72 31.47 8.24
CA PRO A 89 -23.41 32.30 9.21
C PRO A 89 -24.75 31.64 9.61
N PRO A 90 -25.13 31.71 10.90
CA PRO A 90 -26.31 31.02 11.40
C PRO A 90 -27.55 31.46 10.61
N VAL A 91 -28.27 30.48 10.06
CA VAL A 91 -29.51 30.71 9.32
C VAL A 91 -30.54 31.30 10.26
N GLN A 92 -31.01 32.53 9.97
CA GLN A 92 -32.02 33.19 10.78
C GLN A 92 -33.39 32.54 10.56
N LEU A 93 -33.86 31.81 11.59
CA LEU A 93 -35.19 31.22 11.60
C LEU A 93 -36.24 32.31 11.76
N HIS A 94 -37.07 32.50 10.75
CA HIS A 94 -38.20 33.41 10.82
C HIS A 94 -39.40 32.66 11.42
N PRO A 95 -40.11 33.25 12.41
CA PRO A 95 -41.25 32.60 13.02
C PRO A 95 -42.36 32.41 11.99
N ARG A 96 -42.84 31.18 11.88
CA ARG A 96 -43.98 30.82 11.03
C ARG A 96 -45.21 31.54 11.57
N ARG A 97 -45.77 32.46 10.78
CA ARG A 97 -47.04 33.11 11.15
C ARG A 97 -48.16 32.07 11.06
N LEU A 98 -48.96 32.02 12.13
CA LEU A 98 -50.15 31.19 12.32
C LEU A 98 -51.16 31.36 11.18
#